data_AF-A0A846CN35-F1
#
_entry.id   AF-A0A846CN35-F1
#
_cell.length_a   1.000
_cell.length_b   1.000
_cell.length_c   1.000
_cell.angle_alpha   90.00
_cell.angle_beta   90.00
_cell.angle_gamma   90.00
#
_symmetry.space_group_name_H-M   'P 1'
#
loop_
_entity.id
_entity.type
_entity.pdbx_description
1 polymer ?
#
loop_
_entity_poly.entity_id
_entity_poly.type
_entity_poly.pdbx_seq_one_letter_code
_entity_poly.pdbx_strand_id
1 'polypeptide(L)'
;MSLMNTIARFAYKKAKQDKGYSESRSADFQEYEWEQKLMCLKWLVYCISYPHFLDNDLEILQETADKIVKKMFDDTHIKKLIGEWELIWGVGVFQDEESGSDVADKTMFLAKYNGEVPGVESYKVDSYVLSIAGTNMQSNYTLLFENMGIIRTKEWHIKIEEYNNMKDSKVGEGFALGLKNLLRETEQEGNEKGIWNKIKKLIEEAEDDGKKIEITVVGHSLGGALAQLMGLKLVERINDKGWQDTCRIKVSSLGSPSPGNAQWRTYYNSAMNGQYSYPKSDITLHSWNVLDPVPLLATKEGMNKLKEMYQEPEVSNRNIDNTRLLDWLTQRVFNILKNKDYKHLIDREGFASEFNEEYALGNIINTTLENNDDDFLEEEIEEIANAFVDFFSYTLNYMVEEMEWSDIKDNLSFFFRVFGRVPFETFKAQLKYIVDPLYMDSDIRNWVQGTFKSSIKSFLFTYATTEGANFDFKQRMNKAFNHIFYKIIGLDYEGWLVELYRAMTHSYRLQTFHLTQWRPVLSLLNFSLQFVYQHTIKYVEIYGVQDFWEKYIEISEKEVDGASRSATS
;
A
#
# COMPACT_ATOMS: atom_id res chain seq x y z
N MET A 1 5.24 -6.92 6.17
CA MET A 1 4.36 -7.54 5.16
C MET A 1 3.79 -8.87 5.60
N SER A 2 4.59 -9.77 6.19
CA SER A 2 4.05 -10.86 7.01
C SER A 2 3.05 -10.34 8.06
N LEU A 3 3.38 -9.22 8.72
CA LEU A 3 2.45 -8.37 9.46
C LEU A 3 1.06 -8.13 8.82
N MET A 4 0.98 -7.64 7.58
CA MET A 4 -0.32 -7.31 6.96
C MET A 4 -1.11 -8.56 6.64
N ASN A 5 -0.40 -9.63 6.28
CA ASN A 5 -0.96 -10.94 6.08
C ASN A 5 -1.50 -11.54 7.38
N THR A 6 -0.71 -11.55 8.45
CA THR A 6 -1.18 -11.89 9.78
C THR A 6 -2.39 -11.09 10.13
N ILE A 7 -2.35 -9.76 10.00
CA ILE A 7 -3.47 -8.91 10.36
C ILE A 7 -4.68 -9.30 9.53
N ALA A 8 -4.55 -9.56 8.23
CA ALA A 8 -5.64 -9.99 7.36
C ALA A 8 -6.15 -11.40 7.69
N ARG A 9 -5.27 -12.35 8.03
CA ARG A 9 -5.61 -13.71 8.46
C ARG A 9 -6.24 -13.73 9.85
N PHE A 10 -5.74 -12.92 10.77
CA PHE A 10 -6.26 -12.72 12.12
C PHE A 10 -7.63 -12.04 12.06
N ALA A 11 -7.72 -10.92 11.34
CA ALA A 11 -8.96 -10.25 10.98
C ALA A 11 -10.00 -11.23 10.44
N TYR A 12 -9.58 -12.06 9.48
CA TYR A 12 -10.44 -13.04 8.85
C TYR A 12 -10.87 -14.15 9.82
N LYS A 13 -9.92 -14.79 10.51
CA LYS A 13 -10.18 -15.83 11.52
C LYS A 13 -11.12 -15.31 12.61
N LYS A 14 -10.89 -14.08 13.08
CA LYS A 14 -11.71 -13.42 14.09
C LYS A 14 -13.09 -13.06 13.57
N ALA A 15 -13.21 -12.45 12.38
CA ALA A 15 -14.51 -12.18 11.75
C ALA A 15 -15.34 -13.45 11.53
N LYS A 16 -14.68 -14.58 11.20
CA LYS A 16 -15.29 -15.90 11.08
C LYS A 16 -15.77 -16.45 12.42
N GLN A 17 -15.00 -16.25 13.49
CA GLN A 17 -15.34 -16.64 14.86
C GLN A 17 -16.49 -15.79 15.43
N ASP A 18 -16.39 -14.46 15.38
CA ASP A 18 -17.31 -13.53 16.04
C ASP A 18 -18.70 -13.50 15.41
N LYS A 19 -18.79 -13.70 14.09
CA LYS A 19 -20.09 -13.74 13.39
C LYS A 19 -20.80 -15.09 13.49
N GLY A 20 -20.21 -16.08 14.17
CA GLY A 20 -20.75 -17.43 14.20
C GLY A 20 -21.10 -17.90 12.79
N TYR A 21 -20.14 -17.80 11.86
CA TYR A 21 -20.29 -18.20 10.46
C TYR A 21 -20.53 -19.72 10.41
N SER A 22 -21.75 -20.12 10.77
CA SER A 22 -22.23 -21.48 10.65
C SER A 22 -22.44 -21.76 9.17
N GLU A 23 -22.05 -22.96 8.74
CA GLU A 23 -22.20 -23.50 7.39
C GLU A 23 -23.66 -23.53 6.85
N SER A 24 -24.62 -22.92 7.57
CA SER A 24 -26.05 -22.95 7.27
C SER A 24 -26.59 -21.70 6.56
N ARG A 25 -25.78 -20.85 5.93
CA ARG A 25 -26.32 -19.86 4.96
C ARG A 25 -26.74 -20.59 3.67
N SER A 26 -27.86 -21.30 3.74
CA SER A 26 -28.54 -21.93 2.60
C SER A 26 -29.52 -20.96 1.91
N ALA A 27 -29.24 -19.66 1.85
CA ALA A 27 -30.20 -18.66 1.39
C ALA A 27 -29.65 -17.93 0.16
N ASP A 28 -30.36 -18.09 -0.96
CA ASP A 28 -30.28 -17.33 -2.23
C ASP A 28 -29.10 -16.36 -2.34
N PHE A 29 -28.01 -16.82 -2.98
CA PHE A 29 -26.92 -15.93 -3.38
C PHE A 29 -27.48 -14.92 -4.38
N GLN A 30 -27.62 -13.67 -3.96
CA GLN A 30 -27.87 -12.55 -4.86
C GLN A 30 -26.56 -12.24 -5.59
N GLU A 31 -26.61 -12.25 -6.92
CA GLU A 31 -25.50 -11.78 -7.74
C GLU A 31 -25.16 -10.33 -7.36
N TYR A 32 -23.87 -10.03 -7.24
CA TYR A 32 -23.39 -8.72 -6.88
C TYR A 32 -23.77 -7.65 -7.90
N GLU A 33 -23.95 -6.42 -7.43
CA GLU A 33 -24.12 -5.25 -8.29
C GLU A 33 -22.84 -4.93 -9.06
N TRP A 34 -22.96 -4.16 -10.14
CA TRP A 34 -21.81 -3.86 -11.03
C TRP A 34 -20.60 -3.28 -10.27
N GLU A 35 -20.81 -2.33 -9.36
CA GLU A 35 -19.73 -1.74 -8.57
C GLU A 35 -19.02 -2.76 -7.67
N GLN A 36 -19.76 -3.73 -7.13
CA GLN A 36 -19.23 -4.84 -6.33
C GLN A 36 -18.45 -5.81 -7.21
N LYS A 37 -18.88 -6.08 -8.46
CA LYS A 37 -18.09 -6.87 -9.44
C LYS A 37 -16.77 -6.19 -9.77
N LEU A 38 -16.80 -4.89 -10.06
CA LEU A 38 -15.58 -4.11 -10.29
C LEU A 38 -14.66 -4.13 -9.06
N MET A 39 -15.23 -4.06 -7.86
CA MET A 39 -14.50 -4.20 -6.62
C MET A 39 -13.79 -5.56 -6.49
N CYS A 40 -14.47 -6.65 -6.82
CA CYS A 40 -13.87 -7.98 -6.85
C CYS A 40 -12.68 -8.06 -7.82
N LEU A 41 -12.79 -7.46 -9.01
CA LEU A 41 -11.71 -7.45 -9.99
C LEU A 41 -10.51 -6.57 -9.59
N LYS A 42 -10.73 -5.48 -8.85
CA LYS A 42 -9.66 -4.65 -8.26
C LYS A 42 -8.83 -5.43 -7.25
N TRP A 43 -9.42 -6.41 -6.58
CA TRP A 43 -8.72 -7.30 -5.65
C TRP A 43 -8.07 -8.48 -6.35
N LEU A 44 -8.77 -9.09 -7.30
CA LEU A 44 -8.27 -10.25 -8.03
C LEU A 44 -6.93 -10.00 -8.72
N VAL A 45 -6.69 -8.78 -9.20
CA VAL A 45 -5.42 -8.44 -9.85
C VAL A 45 -4.22 -8.56 -8.90
N TYR A 46 -4.42 -8.47 -7.58
CA TYR A 46 -3.38 -8.70 -6.56
C TYR A 46 -3.07 -10.19 -6.28
N CYS A 47 -3.56 -11.13 -7.10
CA CYS A 47 -3.44 -12.58 -6.91
C CYS A 47 -2.05 -13.12 -6.57
N ILE A 48 -0.98 -12.44 -7.01
CA ILE A 48 0.41 -12.83 -6.75
C ILE A 48 1.21 -11.73 -6.05
N SER A 49 0.54 -10.74 -5.46
CA SER A 49 1.18 -9.67 -4.70
C SER A 49 1.54 -10.09 -3.26
N TYR A 50 1.65 -11.38 -2.99
CA TYR A 50 1.64 -11.95 -1.65
C TYR A 50 2.71 -13.01 -1.34
N PRO A 51 3.07 -13.93 -2.26
CA PRO A 51 3.91 -15.04 -1.85
C PRO A 51 5.41 -14.67 -1.81
N HIS A 52 5.96 -14.63 -0.60
CA HIS A 52 7.40 -14.70 -0.31
C HIS A 52 8.07 -16.00 -0.77
N PHE A 53 7.32 -16.92 -1.37
CA PHE A 53 7.69 -18.32 -1.55
C PHE A 53 7.71 -18.78 -3.00
N LEU A 54 7.40 -17.90 -3.95
CA LEU A 54 7.65 -18.19 -5.35
C LEU A 54 9.10 -17.81 -5.62
N ASP A 55 9.89 -18.74 -6.13
CA ASP A 55 11.23 -18.43 -6.64
C ASP A 55 11.11 -17.21 -7.57
N ASN A 56 12.12 -16.32 -7.53
CA ASN A 56 12.17 -14.99 -8.16
C ASN A 56 12.01 -14.98 -9.69
N ASP A 57 11.50 -16.05 -10.27
CA ASP A 57 11.28 -16.30 -11.68
C ASP A 57 9.95 -15.70 -12.14
N LEU A 58 10.05 -14.71 -13.03
CA LEU A 58 8.93 -14.05 -13.68
C LEU A 58 7.97 -15.04 -14.35
N GLU A 59 8.46 -16.15 -14.91
CA GLU A 59 7.63 -17.17 -15.55
C GLU A 59 6.73 -17.87 -14.53
N ILE A 60 7.26 -18.20 -13.34
CA ILE A 60 6.49 -18.81 -12.25
C ILE A 60 5.43 -17.84 -11.73
N LEU A 61 5.80 -16.57 -11.54
CA LEU A 61 4.87 -15.51 -11.14
C LEU A 61 3.73 -15.38 -12.16
N GLN A 62 4.08 -15.30 -13.45
CA GLN A 62 3.16 -15.18 -14.57
C GLN A 62 2.20 -16.38 -14.66
N GLU A 63 2.72 -17.61 -14.58
CA GLU A 63 1.90 -18.82 -14.59
C GLU A 63 0.96 -18.91 -13.39
N THR A 64 1.44 -18.55 -12.21
CA THR A 64 0.66 -18.63 -10.97
C THR A 64 -0.48 -17.63 -11.00
N ALA A 65 -0.23 -16.38 -11.43
CA ALA A 65 -1.29 -15.38 -11.61
C ALA A 65 -2.34 -15.84 -12.61
N ASP A 66 -1.91 -16.37 -13.75
CA ASP A 66 -2.80 -16.93 -14.77
C ASP A 66 -3.70 -18.04 -14.21
N LYS A 67 -3.11 -18.98 -13.45
CA LYS A 67 -3.84 -20.09 -12.83
C LYS A 67 -4.86 -19.59 -11.81
N ILE A 68 -4.49 -18.63 -10.96
CA ILE A 68 -5.41 -18.06 -9.96
C ILE A 68 -6.59 -17.36 -10.64
N VAL A 69 -6.32 -16.46 -11.60
CA VAL A 69 -7.40 -15.70 -12.29
C VAL A 69 -8.32 -16.63 -13.06
N LYS A 70 -7.78 -17.62 -13.81
CA LYS A 70 -8.60 -18.62 -14.52
C LYS A 70 -9.44 -19.45 -13.56
N LYS A 71 -8.86 -19.93 -12.45
CA LYS A 71 -9.60 -20.68 -11.42
C LYS A 71 -10.70 -19.85 -10.78
N MET A 72 -10.46 -18.57 -10.50
CA MET A 72 -11.48 -17.66 -9.99
C MET A 72 -12.62 -17.47 -10.99
N PHE A 73 -12.33 -17.28 -12.28
CA PHE A 73 -13.37 -17.17 -13.30
C PHE A 73 -14.09 -18.48 -13.60
N ASP A 74 -13.48 -19.64 -13.39
CA ASP A 74 -14.10 -20.95 -13.59
C ASP A 74 -14.90 -21.45 -12.39
N ASP A 75 -14.64 -20.92 -11.18
CA ASP A 75 -15.29 -21.35 -9.95
C ASP A 75 -16.80 -21.04 -9.95
N THR A 76 -17.61 -22.07 -9.72
CA THR A 76 -19.08 -21.96 -9.77
C THR A 76 -19.69 -21.06 -8.69
N HIS A 77 -19.04 -20.91 -7.54
CA HIS A 77 -19.47 -20.00 -6.49
C HIS A 77 -19.13 -18.56 -6.90
N ILE A 78 -17.92 -18.31 -7.41
CA ILE A 78 -17.54 -17.00 -7.93
C ILE A 78 -18.44 -16.56 -9.09
N LYS A 79 -18.75 -17.44 -10.05
CA LYS A 79 -19.68 -17.14 -11.15
C LYS A 79 -21.07 -16.69 -10.66
N LYS A 80 -21.55 -17.25 -9.54
CA LYS A 80 -22.83 -16.82 -8.94
C LYS A 80 -22.73 -15.43 -8.30
N LEU A 81 -21.56 -15.08 -7.77
CA LEU A 81 -21.34 -13.78 -7.13
C LEU A 81 -21.12 -12.68 -8.17
N ILE A 82 -20.23 -12.89 -9.15
CA ILE A 82 -19.80 -11.81 -10.06
C ILE A 82 -20.24 -12.00 -11.52
N GLY A 83 -21.00 -13.05 -11.83
CA GLY A 83 -21.39 -13.40 -13.19
C GLY A 83 -20.26 -14.09 -13.98
N GLU A 84 -20.47 -14.25 -15.28
CA GLU A 84 -19.50 -14.92 -16.15
C GLU A 84 -18.49 -13.93 -16.75
N TRP A 85 -17.21 -14.23 -16.55
CA TRP A 85 -16.08 -13.44 -17.06
C TRP A 85 -15.16 -14.31 -17.90
N GLU A 86 -14.62 -13.73 -18.97
CA GLU A 86 -13.61 -14.34 -19.83
C GLU A 86 -12.30 -13.56 -19.72
N LEU A 87 -11.19 -14.24 -19.48
CA LEU A 87 -9.87 -13.62 -19.51
C LEU A 87 -9.43 -13.41 -20.97
N ILE A 88 -9.38 -12.16 -21.41
CA ILE A 88 -9.11 -11.76 -22.80
C ILE A 88 -7.63 -11.52 -23.04
N TRP A 89 -6.94 -11.00 -22.03
CA TRP A 89 -5.49 -10.76 -22.04
C TRP A 89 -4.93 -10.76 -20.63
N GLY A 90 -3.67 -11.18 -20.51
CA GLY A 90 -2.95 -11.24 -19.25
C GLY A 90 -3.04 -12.62 -18.59
N VAL A 91 -2.63 -12.74 -17.33
CA VAL A 91 -2.31 -11.67 -16.36
C VAL A 91 -0.88 -11.14 -16.55
N GLY A 92 -0.66 -10.03 -17.25
CA GLY A 92 0.70 -9.50 -17.45
C GLY A 92 1.34 -9.12 -16.12
N VAL A 93 2.48 -9.73 -15.80
CA VAL A 93 3.29 -9.45 -14.60
C VAL A 93 4.48 -8.58 -14.98
N PHE A 94 4.70 -7.52 -14.21
CA PHE A 94 5.90 -6.71 -14.27
C PHE A 94 6.71 -6.93 -13.00
N GLN A 95 7.99 -7.23 -13.18
CA GLN A 95 9.00 -7.37 -12.13
C GLN A 95 10.22 -6.55 -12.55
N ASP A 96 10.67 -5.66 -11.68
CA ASP A 96 11.84 -4.82 -11.93
C ASP A 96 13.12 -5.56 -11.55
N GLU A 97 13.68 -6.28 -12.52
CA GLU A 97 14.95 -6.99 -12.37
C GLU A 97 16.10 -6.04 -11.96
N GLU A 98 16.07 -4.77 -12.41
CA GLU A 98 17.14 -3.80 -12.14
C GLU A 98 17.21 -3.40 -10.66
N SER A 99 16.07 -3.39 -9.96
CA SER A 99 16.02 -3.16 -8.51
C SER A 99 16.19 -4.43 -7.69
N GLY A 100 16.31 -5.59 -8.34
CA GLY A 100 16.39 -6.90 -7.68
C GLY A 100 15.07 -7.30 -7.04
N SER A 101 13.93 -6.82 -7.56
CA SER A 101 12.62 -7.20 -7.05
C SER A 101 12.41 -8.72 -7.25
N ASP A 102 12.07 -9.41 -6.18
CA ASP A 102 11.75 -10.84 -6.14
C ASP A 102 10.24 -11.11 -6.23
N VAL A 103 9.45 -10.05 -6.43
CA VAL A 103 8.00 -10.12 -6.42
C VAL A 103 7.39 -9.47 -7.67
N ALA A 104 6.13 -9.82 -7.94
CA ALA A 104 5.34 -9.09 -8.92
C ALA A 104 5.09 -7.65 -8.46
N ASP A 105 5.88 -6.70 -8.97
CA ASP A 105 5.73 -5.29 -8.65
C ASP A 105 4.38 -4.76 -9.15
N LYS A 106 3.96 -5.20 -10.34
CA LYS A 106 2.65 -4.87 -10.92
C LYS A 106 2.06 -6.05 -11.65
N THR A 107 0.74 -6.07 -11.70
CA THR A 107 -0.01 -7.03 -12.50
C THR A 107 -1.15 -6.31 -13.21
N MET A 108 -1.51 -6.81 -14.39
CA MET A 108 -2.60 -6.26 -15.18
C MET A 108 -3.29 -7.36 -15.98
N PHE A 109 -4.61 -7.31 -16.10
CA PHE A 109 -5.34 -8.17 -17.02
C PHE A 109 -6.54 -7.46 -17.63
N LEU A 110 -6.99 -7.97 -18.79
CA LEU A 110 -8.21 -7.54 -19.45
C LEU A 110 -9.20 -8.71 -19.43
N ALA A 111 -10.39 -8.48 -18.89
CA ALA A 111 -11.47 -9.48 -18.89
C ALA A 111 -12.71 -8.93 -19.61
N LYS A 112 -13.44 -9.80 -20.30
CA LYS A 112 -14.76 -9.51 -20.86
C LYS A 112 -15.83 -9.99 -19.90
N TYR A 113 -16.85 -9.17 -19.68
CA TYR A 113 -18.04 -9.59 -18.97
C TYR A 113 -19.07 -10.14 -19.98
N ASN A 114 -19.56 -11.35 -19.73
CA ASN A 114 -20.51 -12.03 -20.63
C ASN A 114 -21.98 -11.84 -20.23
N GLY A 115 -22.25 -11.14 -19.12
CA GLY A 115 -23.60 -10.81 -18.68
C GLY A 115 -24.07 -9.42 -19.14
N GLU A 116 -25.29 -9.06 -18.74
CA GLU A 116 -25.84 -7.71 -18.99
C GLU A 116 -25.26 -6.68 -18.01
N VAL A 117 -24.73 -5.57 -18.55
CA VAL A 117 -24.29 -4.43 -17.72
C VAL A 117 -25.46 -3.48 -17.48
N PRO A 118 -25.82 -3.20 -16.21
CA PRO A 118 -26.90 -2.27 -15.91
C PRO A 118 -26.69 -0.89 -16.55
N GLY A 119 -27.74 -0.33 -17.15
CA GLY A 119 -27.71 1.01 -17.74
C GLY A 119 -27.02 1.11 -19.11
N VAL A 120 -26.52 -0.01 -19.65
CA VAL A 120 -26.05 -0.09 -21.03
C VAL A 120 -27.12 -0.81 -21.84
N GLU A 121 -27.61 -0.20 -22.92
CA GLU A 121 -28.53 -0.87 -23.84
C GLU A 121 -27.83 -2.12 -24.42
N SER A 122 -28.19 -3.28 -23.87
CA SER A 122 -27.41 -4.54 -23.89
C SER A 122 -27.19 -5.16 -25.26
N TYR A 123 -27.84 -4.65 -26.31
CA TYR A 123 -27.84 -5.30 -27.60
C TYR A 123 -26.66 -4.93 -28.52
N LYS A 124 -25.78 -3.97 -28.13
CA LYS A 124 -24.65 -3.54 -29.00
C LYS A 124 -23.35 -3.13 -28.30
N VAL A 125 -23.20 -3.35 -26.99
CA VAL A 125 -21.98 -2.91 -26.28
C VAL A 125 -21.34 -4.08 -25.56
N ASP A 126 -20.17 -4.51 -26.05
CA ASP A 126 -19.33 -5.45 -25.29
C ASP A 126 -18.62 -4.69 -24.16
N SER A 127 -18.61 -5.28 -22.96
CA SER A 127 -18.05 -4.65 -21.76
C SER A 127 -16.79 -5.36 -21.30
N TYR A 128 -15.71 -4.61 -21.16
CA TYR A 128 -14.41 -5.10 -20.75
C TYR A 128 -13.94 -4.37 -19.49
N VAL A 129 -13.16 -5.06 -18.66
CA VAL A 129 -12.50 -4.50 -17.49
C VAL A 129 -11.00 -4.71 -17.60
N LEU A 130 -10.25 -3.61 -17.60
CA LEU A 130 -8.79 -3.60 -17.49
C LEU A 130 -8.42 -3.39 -16.03
N SER A 131 -8.05 -4.45 -15.31
CA SER A 131 -7.68 -4.37 -13.91
C SER A 131 -6.18 -4.18 -13.74
N ILE A 132 -5.77 -3.28 -12.85
CA ILE A 132 -4.38 -2.91 -12.59
C ILE A 132 -4.08 -2.99 -11.09
N ALA A 133 -3.10 -3.81 -10.72
CA ALA A 133 -2.47 -3.73 -9.39
C ALA A 133 -1.31 -2.74 -9.46
N GLY A 134 -1.21 -1.92 -8.41
CA GLY A 134 -0.12 -0.94 -8.32
C GLY A 134 1.16 -1.54 -7.76
N THR A 135 1.09 -2.15 -6.59
CA THR A 135 2.26 -2.50 -5.78
C THR A 135 2.04 -3.85 -5.13
N ASN A 136 2.99 -4.77 -5.22
CA ASN A 136 3.17 -5.68 -4.09
C ASN A 136 3.71 -4.86 -2.92
N MET A 137 2.96 -4.77 -1.82
CA MET A 137 3.35 -3.98 -0.63
C MET A 137 4.66 -4.46 0.04
N GLN A 138 5.26 -5.57 -0.42
CA GLN A 138 6.62 -6.04 -0.11
C GLN A 138 7.72 -5.37 -0.95
N SER A 139 7.40 -4.86 -2.13
CA SER A 139 8.40 -4.25 -3.01
C SER A 139 8.88 -2.92 -2.43
N ASN A 140 10.10 -2.95 -1.86
CA ASN A 140 10.83 -1.77 -1.43
C ASN A 140 10.98 -0.75 -2.56
N TYR A 141 11.08 -1.22 -3.81
CA TYR A 141 11.11 -0.38 -5.00
C TYR A 141 9.82 0.45 -5.14
N THR A 142 8.66 -0.19 -5.03
CA THR A 142 7.39 0.49 -5.22
C THR A 142 7.02 1.42 -4.06
N LEU A 143 7.39 1.07 -2.82
CA LEU A 143 7.14 1.92 -1.66
C LEU A 143 8.00 3.20 -1.64
N LEU A 144 9.25 3.12 -2.11
CA LEU A 144 10.19 4.27 -2.10
C LEU A 144 10.17 5.06 -3.39
N PHE A 145 10.23 4.42 -4.56
CA PHE A 145 10.38 5.13 -5.84
C PHE A 145 9.03 5.51 -6.46
N GLU A 146 8.00 4.66 -6.32
CA GLU A 146 6.69 4.93 -6.90
C GLU A 146 5.77 5.69 -5.95
N ASN A 147 5.72 5.30 -4.67
CA ASN A 147 4.85 5.94 -3.67
C ASN A 147 5.43 7.25 -3.09
N MET A 148 6.75 7.41 -2.93
CA MET A 148 7.35 8.73 -2.63
C MET A 148 7.64 9.57 -3.88
N GLY A 149 7.45 9.00 -5.07
CA GLY A 149 7.52 9.72 -6.35
C GLY A 149 6.44 10.80 -6.53
N ILE A 150 5.64 11.10 -5.51
CA ILE A 150 4.81 12.31 -5.39
C ILE A 150 5.62 13.57 -5.07
N ILE A 151 6.83 13.43 -4.52
CA ILE A 151 7.73 14.54 -4.17
C ILE A 151 8.22 15.25 -5.43
N ARG A 152 8.55 14.46 -6.46
CA ARG A 152 8.90 14.96 -7.78
C ARG A 152 7.70 14.86 -8.71
N THR A 153 7.67 15.72 -9.71
CA THR A 153 6.57 15.78 -10.66
C THR A 153 7.12 15.77 -12.07
N LYS A 154 6.49 15.03 -12.97
CA LYS A 154 6.74 15.07 -14.41
C LYS A 154 5.61 15.79 -15.13
N GLU A 155 5.97 16.50 -16.19
CA GLU A 155 4.98 17.07 -17.10
C GLU A 155 4.19 15.95 -17.78
N TRP A 156 2.89 16.13 -17.83
CA TRP A 156 2.02 15.27 -18.64
C TRP A 156 1.93 15.84 -20.04
N HIS A 157 2.44 15.11 -21.03
CA HIS A 157 2.39 15.53 -22.43
C HIS A 157 0.96 15.40 -22.97
N ILE A 158 0.26 16.54 -23.03
CA ILE A 158 -1.09 16.65 -23.59
C ILE A 158 -1.05 16.35 -25.08
N LYS A 159 -1.90 15.40 -25.51
CA LYS A 159 -2.00 15.00 -26.92
C LYS A 159 -3.22 15.57 -27.64
N ILE A 160 -4.27 15.93 -26.89
CA ILE A 160 -5.50 16.48 -27.46
C ILE A 160 -5.30 17.98 -27.71
N GLU A 161 -5.27 18.37 -28.98
CA GLU A 161 -4.85 19.71 -29.42
C GLU A 161 -5.64 20.85 -28.76
N GLU A 162 -6.93 20.64 -28.52
CA GLU A 162 -7.82 21.59 -27.83
C GLU A 162 -7.28 22.02 -26.45
N TYR A 163 -6.49 21.17 -25.79
CA TYR A 163 -6.03 21.36 -24.42
C TYR A 163 -4.52 21.67 -24.32
N ASN A 164 -3.83 21.91 -25.44
CA ASN A 164 -2.39 22.21 -25.48
C ASN A 164 -1.98 23.47 -24.69
N ASN A 165 -2.93 24.31 -24.29
CA ASN A 165 -2.70 25.48 -23.45
C ASN A 165 -2.47 25.13 -21.96
N MET A 166 -2.77 23.91 -21.51
CA MET A 166 -2.57 23.49 -20.11
C MET A 166 -1.12 23.04 -19.84
N LYS A 167 -0.15 23.91 -20.13
CA LYS A 167 1.30 23.64 -20.11
C LYS A 167 1.86 23.21 -18.74
N ASP A 168 1.15 23.51 -17.66
CA ASP A 168 1.57 23.16 -16.29
C ASP A 168 0.94 21.85 -15.78
N SER A 169 0.33 21.05 -16.66
CA SER A 169 -0.20 19.72 -16.31
C SER A 169 0.93 18.80 -15.84
N LYS A 170 0.88 18.38 -14.57
CA LYS A 170 1.92 17.56 -13.94
C LYS A 170 1.34 16.42 -13.14
N VAL A 171 2.04 15.30 -13.17
CA VAL A 171 1.76 14.10 -12.37
C VAL A 171 2.96 13.77 -11.48
N GLY A 172 2.73 13.03 -10.40
CA GLY A 172 3.83 12.47 -9.61
C GLY A 172 4.76 11.64 -10.49
N GLU A 173 6.06 11.84 -10.36
CA GLU A 173 7.06 11.11 -11.13
C GLU A 173 6.96 9.60 -10.93
N GLY A 174 6.67 9.16 -9.70
CA GLY A 174 6.49 7.74 -9.38
C GLY A 174 5.30 7.13 -10.13
N PHE A 175 4.17 7.83 -10.20
CA PHE A 175 3.02 7.38 -10.98
C PHE A 175 3.32 7.37 -12.49
N ALA A 176 4.05 8.36 -12.99
CA ALA A 176 4.46 8.39 -14.40
C ALA A 176 5.40 7.22 -14.74
N LEU A 177 6.33 6.88 -13.84
CA LEU A 177 7.20 5.72 -13.99
C LEU A 177 6.42 4.42 -13.92
N GLY A 178 5.51 4.29 -12.95
CA GLY A 178 4.65 3.12 -12.81
C GLY A 178 3.79 2.88 -14.06
N LEU A 179 3.20 3.94 -14.62
CA LEU A 179 2.49 3.86 -15.90
C LEU A 179 3.46 3.48 -17.03
N LYS A 180 4.63 4.12 -17.13
CA LYS A 180 5.62 3.78 -18.15
C LYS A 180 6.02 2.31 -18.10
N ASN A 181 6.16 1.74 -16.91
CA ASN A 181 6.50 0.32 -16.73
C ASN A 181 5.38 -0.60 -17.21
N LEU A 182 4.12 -0.30 -16.86
CA LEU A 182 2.95 -1.01 -17.40
C LEU A 182 2.87 -0.92 -18.93
N LEU A 183 3.25 0.23 -19.48
CA LEU A 183 3.25 0.47 -20.92
C LEU A 183 4.44 -0.18 -21.63
N ARG A 184 5.63 -0.24 -21.02
CA ARG A 184 6.84 -0.81 -21.64
C ARG A 184 6.66 -2.28 -22.03
N GLU A 185 6.08 -3.06 -21.13
CA GLU A 185 5.80 -4.48 -21.36
C GLU A 185 4.62 -4.72 -22.32
N THR A 186 3.89 -3.65 -22.67
CA THR A 186 2.62 -3.76 -23.39
C THR A 186 2.48 -2.90 -24.66
N GLU A 187 3.47 -2.05 -24.96
CA GLU A 187 3.44 -1.08 -26.07
C GLU A 187 4.48 -1.30 -27.17
N GLN A 188 5.34 -2.34 -27.10
CA GLN A 188 6.24 -2.60 -28.22
C GLN A 188 5.42 -2.87 -29.50
N GLU A 189 5.50 -1.96 -30.47
CA GLU A 189 4.80 -2.08 -31.75
C GLU A 189 5.32 -3.33 -32.47
N GLY A 190 4.42 -4.29 -32.75
CA GLY A 190 4.77 -5.64 -33.23
C GLY A 190 4.86 -6.72 -32.15
N ASN A 191 4.80 -6.38 -30.85
CA ASN A 191 4.61 -7.37 -29.80
C ASN A 191 3.13 -7.76 -29.74
N GLU A 192 2.74 -8.83 -30.43
CA GLU A 192 1.36 -9.36 -30.42
C GLU A 192 0.82 -9.63 -29.00
N LYS A 193 1.71 -9.78 -28.01
CA LYS A 193 1.35 -9.97 -26.60
C LYS A 193 1.07 -8.67 -25.85
N GLY A 194 1.19 -7.48 -26.45
CA GLY A 194 0.94 -6.21 -25.77
C GLY A 194 -0.55 -5.89 -25.59
N ILE A 195 -0.95 -5.33 -24.43
CA ILE A 195 -2.35 -4.96 -24.14
C ILE A 195 -2.93 -4.00 -25.18
N TRP A 196 -2.11 -3.06 -25.68
CA TRP A 196 -2.60 -2.09 -26.66
C TRP A 196 -2.96 -2.76 -27.99
N ASN A 197 -2.18 -3.73 -28.44
CA ASN A 197 -2.49 -4.48 -29.66
C ASN A 197 -3.77 -5.30 -29.48
N LYS A 198 -4.00 -5.85 -28.28
CA LYS A 198 -5.27 -6.53 -27.98
C LYS A 198 -6.45 -5.56 -27.98
N ILE A 199 -6.34 -4.41 -27.32
CA ILE A 199 -7.41 -3.39 -27.30
C ILE A 199 -7.70 -2.90 -28.72
N LYS A 200 -6.67 -2.58 -29.50
CA LYS A 200 -6.80 -2.18 -30.91
C LYS A 200 -7.60 -3.22 -31.70
N LYS A 201 -7.22 -4.50 -31.59
CA LYS A 201 -7.92 -5.59 -32.31
C LYS A 201 -9.40 -5.70 -31.90
N LEU A 202 -9.71 -5.55 -30.61
CA LEU A 202 -11.10 -5.56 -30.12
C LEU A 202 -11.91 -4.39 -30.69
N ILE A 203 -11.30 -3.21 -30.84
CA ILE A 203 -11.95 -2.04 -31.44
C ILE A 203 -12.20 -2.30 -32.93
N GLU A 204 -11.20 -2.75 -33.68
CA GLU A 204 -11.32 -3.05 -35.12
C GLU A 204 -12.40 -4.13 -35.37
N GLU A 205 -12.42 -5.20 -34.58
CA GLU A 205 -13.46 -6.24 -34.63
C GLU A 205 -14.86 -5.67 -34.33
N ALA A 206 -14.97 -4.74 -33.38
CA ALA A 206 -16.24 -4.09 -33.07
C ALA A 206 -16.71 -3.15 -34.19
N GLU A 207 -15.81 -2.43 -34.87
CA GLU A 207 -16.15 -1.60 -36.04
C GLU A 207 -16.69 -2.45 -37.19
N ASP A 208 -16.01 -3.57 -37.50
CA ASP A 208 -16.42 -4.50 -38.54
C ASP A 208 -17.80 -5.12 -38.26
N ASP A 209 -18.09 -5.41 -36.99
CA ASP A 209 -19.37 -5.96 -36.53
C ASP A 209 -20.47 -4.88 -36.34
N GLY A 210 -20.15 -3.59 -36.48
CA GLY A 210 -21.07 -2.49 -36.18
C GLY A 210 -21.50 -2.45 -34.70
N LYS A 211 -20.63 -2.93 -33.81
CA LYS A 211 -20.78 -2.93 -32.35
C LYS A 211 -20.00 -1.77 -31.73
N LYS A 212 -20.25 -1.54 -30.45
CA LYS A 212 -19.43 -0.65 -29.62
C LYS A 212 -18.81 -1.47 -28.50
N ILE A 213 -17.74 -0.94 -27.93
CA ILE A 213 -17.12 -1.51 -26.74
C ILE A 213 -16.96 -0.45 -25.66
N GLU A 214 -17.03 -0.90 -24.43
CA GLU A 214 -16.69 -0.11 -23.25
C GLU A 214 -15.58 -0.80 -22.48
N ILE A 215 -14.52 -0.06 -22.15
CA ILE A 215 -13.42 -0.55 -21.33
C ILE A 215 -13.43 0.24 -20.03
N THR A 216 -13.72 -0.42 -18.92
CA THR A 216 -13.58 0.15 -17.57
C THR A 216 -12.20 -0.18 -17.02
N VAL A 217 -11.34 0.81 -16.83
CA VAL A 217 -10.04 0.65 -16.19
C VAL A 217 -10.21 0.73 -14.67
N VAL A 218 -9.76 -0.30 -13.95
CA VAL A 218 -9.95 -0.39 -12.51
C VAL A 218 -8.65 -0.62 -11.75
N GLY A 219 -8.61 -0.14 -10.51
CA GLY A 219 -7.52 -0.43 -9.59
C GLY A 219 -7.79 0.07 -8.17
N HIS A 220 -7.03 -0.44 -7.22
CA HIS A 220 -7.03 -0.05 -5.81
C HIS A 220 -5.67 0.57 -5.42
N SER A 221 -5.63 1.46 -4.44
CA SER A 221 -4.39 2.06 -3.94
C SER A 221 -3.55 2.72 -5.05
N LEU A 222 -2.25 2.41 -5.16
CA LEU A 222 -1.41 2.80 -6.30
C LEU A 222 -2.02 2.36 -7.64
N GLY A 223 -2.60 1.15 -7.71
CA GLY A 223 -3.27 0.63 -8.90
C GLY A 223 -4.46 1.51 -9.32
N GLY A 224 -5.16 2.11 -8.35
CA GLY A 224 -6.23 3.07 -8.64
C GLY A 224 -5.72 4.39 -9.21
N ALA A 225 -4.56 4.87 -8.76
CA ALA A 225 -3.90 6.04 -9.36
C ALA A 225 -3.41 5.74 -10.78
N LEU A 226 -2.82 4.55 -10.98
CA LEU A 226 -2.41 4.06 -12.31
C LEU A 226 -3.61 3.83 -13.24
N ALA A 227 -4.75 3.36 -12.72
CA ALA A 227 -5.99 3.22 -13.50
C ALA A 227 -6.49 4.57 -14.03
N GLN A 228 -6.37 5.64 -13.24
CA GLN A 228 -6.68 7.00 -13.72
C GLN A 228 -5.73 7.41 -14.85
N LEU A 229 -4.41 7.27 -14.66
CA LEU A 229 -3.44 7.63 -15.70
C LEU A 229 -3.58 6.78 -16.98
N MET A 230 -3.80 5.48 -16.83
CA MET A 230 -4.02 4.55 -17.95
C MET A 230 -5.32 4.88 -18.69
N GLY A 231 -6.42 5.14 -17.97
CA GLY A 231 -7.69 5.53 -18.58
C GLY A 231 -7.54 6.78 -19.45
N LEU A 232 -6.90 7.83 -18.92
CA LEU A 232 -6.59 9.03 -19.71
C LEU A 232 -5.72 8.71 -20.93
N LYS A 233 -4.71 7.83 -20.76
CA LYS A 233 -3.83 7.44 -21.86
C LYS A 233 -4.56 6.71 -22.98
N LEU A 234 -5.52 5.85 -22.64
CA LEU A 234 -6.37 5.16 -23.60
C LEU A 234 -7.30 6.15 -24.32
N VAL A 235 -7.88 7.12 -23.62
CA VAL A 235 -8.69 8.18 -24.24
C VAL A 235 -7.89 8.97 -25.26
N GLU A 236 -6.67 9.41 -24.91
CA GLU A 236 -5.78 10.10 -25.85
C GLU A 236 -5.57 9.26 -27.12
N ARG A 237 -5.26 7.96 -26.97
CA ARG A 237 -5.00 7.07 -28.11
C ARG A 237 -6.25 6.82 -28.97
N ILE A 238 -7.41 6.64 -28.34
CA ILE A 238 -8.69 6.44 -29.02
C ILE A 238 -9.03 7.67 -29.86
N ASN A 239 -8.87 8.86 -29.29
CA ASN A 239 -9.11 10.12 -29.99
C ASN A 239 -8.11 10.33 -31.14
N ASP A 240 -6.81 10.06 -30.92
CA ASP A 240 -5.78 10.14 -31.96
C ASP A 240 -6.08 9.23 -33.18
N LYS A 241 -6.82 8.14 -32.96
CA LYS A 241 -7.21 7.17 -33.99
C LYS A 241 -8.60 7.41 -34.57
N GLY A 242 -9.40 8.31 -34.00
CA GLY A 242 -10.77 8.56 -34.43
C GLY A 242 -11.78 7.50 -33.97
N TRP A 243 -11.45 6.69 -32.95
CA TRP A 243 -12.27 5.55 -32.49
C TRP A 243 -13.29 5.90 -31.40
N GLN A 244 -13.50 7.18 -31.10
CA GLN A 244 -14.39 7.63 -30.02
C GLN A 244 -15.87 7.19 -30.18
N ASP A 245 -16.31 6.89 -31.41
CA ASP A 245 -17.68 6.41 -31.66
C ASP A 245 -17.86 4.91 -31.40
N THR A 246 -16.74 4.16 -31.42
CA THR A 246 -16.66 2.70 -31.28
C THR A 246 -16.27 2.30 -29.87
N CYS A 247 -15.27 2.96 -29.28
CA CYS A 247 -14.70 2.59 -27.99
C CYS A 247 -14.82 3.72 -26.97
N ARG A 248 -15.34 3.36 -25.80
CA ARG A 248 -15.49 4.27 -24.66
C ARG A 248 -14.66 3.81 -23.48
N ILE A 249 -14.02 4.75 -22.79
CA ILE A 249 -13.24 4.45 -21.59
C ILE A 249 -14.00 4.95 -20.36
N LYS A 250 -14.08 4.10 -19.34
CA LYS A 250 -14.44 4.47 -17.97
C LYS A 250 -13.29 4.19 -17.04
N VAL A 251 -13.29 4.82 -15.88
CA VAL A 251 -12.31 4.56 -14.82
C VAL A 251 -13.05 4.30 -13.50
N SER A 252 -12.71 3.24 -12.79
CA SER A 252 -13.14 3.01 -11.41
C SER A 252 -11.92 2.84 -10.51
N SER A 253 -11.57 3.87 -9.76
CA SER A 253 -10.45 3.88 -8.82
C SER A 253 -10.94 3.80 -7.38
N LEU A 254 -10.25 3.03 -6.56
CA LEU A 254 -10.59 2.83 -5.15
C LEU A 254 -9.41 3.15 -4.25
N GLY A 255 -9.63 3.93 -3.20
CA GLY A 255 -8.62 4.16 -2.16
C GLY A 255 -7.31 4.78 -2.70
N SER A 256 -7.34 5.44 -3.84
CA SER A 256 -6.13 5.84 -4.56
C SER A 256 -5.69 7.25 -4.19
N PRO A 257 -4.37 7.52 -4.13
CA PRO A 257 -3.87 8.88 -3.98
C PRO A 257 -4.18 9.71 -5.23
N SER A 258 -4.03 11.03 -5.10
CA SER A 258 -4.16 11.98 -6.22
C SER A 258 -2.91 11.93 -7.11
N PRO A 259 -3.01 11.54 -8.40
CA PRO A 259 -1.83 11.33 -9.22
C PRO A 259 -1.23 12.62 -9.80
N GLY A 260 -2.00 13.72 -9.83
CA GLY A 260 -1.55 14.96 -10.48
C GLY A 260 -2.10 16.24 -9.86
N ASN A 261 -1.62 17.35 -10.40
CA ASN A 261 -1.96 18.69 -9.96
C ASN A 261 -3.31 19.20 -10.51
N ALA A 262 -3.72 20.40 -10.12
CA ALA A 262 -4.98 21.00 -10.57
C ALA A 262 -5.11 21.12 -12.10
N GLN A 263 -4.02 21.44 -12.81
CA GLN A 263 -4.02 21.51 -14.28
C GLN A 263 -4.18 20.13 -14.90
N TRP A 264 -3.50 19.12 -14.38
CA TRP A 264 -3.69 17.73 -14.82
C TRP A 264 -5.11 17.24 -14.55
N ARG A 265 -5.68 17.52 -13.37
CA ARG A 265 -7.09 17.20 -13.07
C ARG A 265 -8.04 17.86 -14.06
N THR A 266 -7.79 19.12 -14.40
CA THR A 266 -8.61 19.87 -15.37
C THR A 266 -8.53 19.20 -16.74
N TYR A 267 -7.33 18.87 -17.20
CA TYR A 267 -7.11 18.16 -18.45
C TYR A 267 -7.80 16.79 -18.47
N TYR A 268 -7.60 15.99 -17.42
CA TYR A 268 -8.22 14.68 -17.25
C TYR A 268 -9.75 14.79 -17.38
N ASN A 269 -10.37 15.70 -16.62
CA ASN A 269 -11.81 15.86 -16.62
C ASN A 269 -12.32 16.31 -18.00
N SER A 270 -11.61 17.19 -18.70
CA SER A 270 -11.99 17.60 -20.05
C SER A 270 -11.88 16.45 -21.06
N ALA A 271 -10.75 15.74 -21.06
CA ALA A 271 -10.49 14.63 -21.98
C ALA A 271 -11.48 13.47 -21.80
N MET A 272 -11.68 13.02 -20.56
CA MET A 272 -12.61 11.93 -20.24
C MET A 272 -14.06 12.30 -20.57
N ASN A 273 -14.47 13.53 -20.27
CA ASN A 273 -15.83 14.00 -20.59
C ASN A 273 -16.05 14.19 -22.10
N GLY A 274 -14.99 14.51 -22.86
CA GLY A 274 -15.07 14.71 -24.31
C GLY A 274 -15.54 13.47 -25.09
N GLN A 275 -15.48 12.26 -24.50
CA GLN A 275 -15.94 11.03 -25.12
C GLN A 275 -17.46 10.80 -25.06
N TYR A 276 -18.21 11.58 -24.26
CA TYR A 276 -19.62 11.28 -23.96
C TYR A 276 -20.55 12.49 -24.16
N SER A 277 -21.77 12.24 -24.65
CA SER A 277 -22.80 13.27 -24.88
C SER A 277 -23.81 13.44 -23.73
N TYR A 278 -23.69 12.66 -22.64
CA TYR A 278 -24.68 12.53 -21.56
C TYR A 278 -24.01 12.71 -20.16
N PRO A 279 -24.76 12.72 -19.03
CA PRO A 279 -24.28 13.26 -17.75
C PRO A 279 -22.95 12.67 -17.26
N LYS A 280 -22.14 13.56 -16.67
CA LYS A 280 -20.68 13.45 -16.51
C LYS A 280 -20.22 12.64 -15.29
N SER A 281 -21.13 12.22 -14.41
CA SER A 281 -20.80 11.64 -13.09
C SER A 281 -20.31 10.20 -13.16
N ASP A 282 -20.60 9.48 -14.24
CA ASP A 282 -20.48 8.01 -14.27
C ASP A 282 -19.27 7.51 -15.07
N ILE A 283 -18.51 8.43 -15.68
CA ILE A 283 -17.33 8.10 -16.51
C ILE A 283 -16.14 7.75 -15.62
N THR A 284 -15.97 8.49 -14.53
CA THR A 284 -14.93 8.26 -13.54
C THR A 284 -15.59 8.07 -12.20
N LEU A 285 -15.49 6.86 -11.66
CA LEU A 285 -15.83 6.55 -10.29
C LEU A 285 -14.55 6.58 -9.46
N HIS A 286 -14.44 7.55 -8.57
CA HIS A 286 -13.39 7.60 -7.55
C HIS A 286 -14.04 7.45 -6.18
N SER A 287 -13.76 6.34 -5.52
CA SER A 287 -14.35 5.96 -4.24
C SER A 287 -13.26 5.78 -3.19
N TRP A 288 -13.54 6.20 -1.96
CA TRP A 288 -12.63 5.97 -0.86
C TRP A 288 -13.35 5.96 0.49
N ASN A 289 -12.70 5.39 1.50
CA ASN A 289 -13.11 5.40 2.89
C ASN A 289 -12.59 6.67 3.57
N VAL A 290 -13.43 7.40 4.32
CA VAL A 290 -13.02 8.65 5.00
C VAL A 290 -11.91 8.48 6.04
N LEU A 291 -11.74 7.25 6.56
CA LEU A 291 -10.66 6.89 7.47
C LEU A 291 -9.50 6.19 6.75
N ASP A 292 -9.53 6.05 5.43
CA ASP A 292 -8.38 5.61 4.65
C ASP A 292 -7.44 6.82 4.41
N PRO A 293 -6.19 6.75 4.89
CA PRO A 293 -5.23 7.85 4.72
C PRO A 293 -4.65 7.94 3.30
N VAL A 294 -4.69 6.88 2.48
CA VAL A 294 -4.06 6.87 1.15
C VAL A 294 -4.69 7.89 0.18
N PRO A 295 -6.02 7.97 0.03
CA PRO A 295 -6.67 8.99 -0.77
C PRO A 295 -6.25 10.41 -0.41
N LEU A 296 -6.00 10.68 0.87
CA LEU A 296 -5.63 12.00 1.37
C LEU A 296 -4.26 12.48 0.86
N LEU A 297 -3.44 11.56 0.38
CA LEU A 297 -2.19 11.87 -0.30
C LEU A 297 -2.47 12.27 -1.75
N ALA A 298 -1.85 13.28 -2.34
CA ALA A 298 -0.90 14.25 -1.81
C ALA A 298 -1.56 15.64 -1.58
N THR A 299 -2.89 15.71 -1.46
CA THR A 299 -3.62 16.99 -1.53
C THR A 299 -3.40 17.82 -0.27
N LYS A 300 -3.39 19.16 -0.42
CA LYS A 300 -3.21 20.05 0.73
C LYS A 300 -4.31 19.84 1.78
N GLU A 301 -5.55 19.69 1.31
CA GLU A 301 -6.73 19.47 2.14
C GLU A 301 -6.66 18.09 2.82
N GLY A 302 -6.30 17.04 2.09
CA GLY A 302 -6.17 15.68 2.64
C GLY A 302 -5.06 15.57 3.67
N MET A 303 -3.89 16.14 3.40
CA MET A 303 -2.77 16.14 4.35
C MET A 303 -3.06 16.87 5.66
N ASN A 304 -3.97 17.86 5.67
CA ASN A 304 -4.41 18.48 6.91
C ASN A 304 -5.36 17.56 7.68
N LYS A 305 -6.30 16.89 6.99
CA LYS A 305 -7.19 15.89 7.60
C LYS A 305 -6.41 14.72 8.19
N LEU A 306 -5.31 14.30 7.55
CA LEU A 306 -4.48 13.19 8.04
C LEU A 306 -3.91 13.45 9.44
N LYS A 307 -3.63 14.71 9.79
CA LYS A 307 -3.15 15.08 11.14
C LYS A 307 -4.22 14.83 12.19
N GLU A 308 -5.47 15.14 11.86
CA GLU A 308 -6.63 15.02 12.74
C GLU A 308 -7.21 13.58 12.73
N MET A 309 -6.75 12.75 11.80
CA MET A 309 -7.23 11.38 11.64
C MET A 309 -6.91 10.55 12.88
N TYR A 310 -7.92 9.80 13.35
CA TYR A 310 -7.86 8.97 14.55
C TYR A 310 -7.63 9.72 15.87
N GLN A 311 -7.85 11.05 15.91
CA GLN A 311 -7.79 11.85 17.15
C GLN A 311 -9.11 11.88 17.94
N GLU A 312 -10.07 10.99 17.65
CA GLU A 312 -11.40 10.91 18.30
C GLU A 312 -11.33 11.08 19.84
N PRO A 313 -12.11 12.01 20.43
CA PRO A 313 -12.04 12.33 21.87
C PRO A 313 -12.28 11.13 22.79
N GLU A 314 -13.09 10.15 22.38
CA GLU A 314 -13.33 8.94 23.17
C GLU A 314 -12.12 7.98 23.17
N VAL A 315 -11.32 8.00 22.10
CA VAL A 315 -10.01 7.32 22.01
C VAL A 315 -8.92 8.14 22.72
N SER A 316 -9.05 9.47 22.78
CA SER A 316 -8.10 10.36 23.45
C SER A 316 -8.02 10.13 24.98
N ASN A 317 -9.10 9.67 25.61
CA ASN A 317 -9.09 9.21 27.01
C ASN A 317 -8.22 7.95 27.21
N ARG A 318 -7.86 7.24 26.14
CA ARG A 318 -7.00 6.04 26.15
C ARG A 318 -5.52 6.33 25.90
N ASN A 319 -5.08 7.59 26.00
CA ASN A 319 -3.64 7.99 26.01
C ASN A 319 -2.83 7.57 24.76
N ILE A 320 -3.47 7.36 23.62
CA ILE A 320 -2.74 7.16 22.36
C ILE A 320 -2.36 8.55 21.83
N ASP A 321 -1.23 9.06 22.31
CA ASP A 321 -0.61 10.28 21.78
C ASP A 321 0.00 9.94 20.40
N ASN A 322 -0.87 9.73 19.41
CA ASN A 322 -0.51 9.55 18.00
C ASN A 322 0.20 10.77 17.42
N THR A 323 0.19 11.90 18.14
CA THR A 323 0.42 13.22 17.56
C THR A 323 1.88 13.41 17.16
N ARG A 324 2.87 13.26 18.04
CA ARG A 324 4.18 13.89 17.75
C ARG A 324 4.95 13.33 16.56
N LEU A 325 5.05 12.00 16.41
CA LEU A 325 5.84 11.41 15.32
C LEU A 325 5.07 11.44 14.00
N LEU A 326 3.78 11.06 14.02
CA LEU A 326 2.93 11.09 12.83
C LEU A 326 2.68 12.53 12.37
N ASP A 327 2.43 13.48 13.27
CA ASP A 327 2.30 14.90 12.93
C ASP A 327 3.60 15.42 12.33
N TRP A 328 4.74 15.04 12.90
CA TRP A 328 6.03 15.46 12.37
C TRP A 328 6.24 14.93 10.95
N LEU A 329 6.01 13.64 10.71
CA LEU A 329 6.07 13.04 9.37
C LEU A 329 5.11 13.72 8.40
N THR A 330 3.84 13.85 8.81
CA THR A 330 2.77 14.45 7.99
C THR A 330 3.07 15.92 7.68
N GLN A 331 3.62 16.68 8.62
CA GLN A 331 4.05 18.07 8.40
C GLN A 331 5.23 18.17 7.44
N ARG A 332 6.19 17.24 7.49
CA ARG A 332 7.32 17.21 6.58
C ARG A 332 6.87 16.89 5.16
N VAL A 333 6.11 15.81 4.98
CA VAL A 333 5.52 15.44 3.70
C VAL A 333 4.65 16.58 3.16
N PHE A 334 3.81 17.20 4.00
CA PHE A 334 3.03 18.37 3.62
C PHE A 334 3.89 19.55 3.15
N ASN A 335 4.98 19.85 3.84
CA ASN A 335 5.86 20.96 3.47
C ASN A 335 6.54 20.75 2.12
N ILE A 336 6.83 19.50 1.76
CA ILE A 336 7.36 19.12 0.45
C ILE A 336 6.29 19.25 -0.64
N LEU A 337 5.07 18.81 -0.35
CA LEU A 337 3.99 18.69 -1.34
C LEU A 337 3.16 19.97 -1.53
N LYS A 338 3.14 20.89 -0.56
CA LYS A 338 2.23 22.07 -0.56
C LYS A 338 2.36 22.97 -1.79
N ASN A 339 3.51 22.95 -2.47
CA ASN A 339 3.77 23.74 -3.67
C ASN A 339 3.52 22.97 -4.98
N LYS A 340 3.11 21.70 -4.91
CA LYS A 340 2.83 20.84 -6.08
C LYS A 340 1.36 20.88 -6.52
N ASP A 341 0.49 21.45 -5.70
CA ASP A 341 -0.95 21.65 -5.98
C ASP A 341 -1.69 20.38 -6.44
N TYR A 342 -1.38 19.24 -5.81
CA TYR A 342 -2.12 17.99 -6.02
C TYR A 342 -3.61 18.16 -5.70
N LYS A 343 -4.47 17.59 -6.55
CA LYS A 343 -5.92 17.63 -6.39
C LYS A 343 -6.55 16.26 -6.60
N HIS A 344 -7.51 15.93 -5.73
CA HIS A 344 -8.38 14.77 -5.95
C HIS A 344 -9.09 14.93 -7.28
N LEU A 345 -9.28 13.84 -8.00
CA LEU A 345 -9.88 13.84 -9.32
C LEU A 345 -11.33 14.35 -9.31
N ILE A 346 -12.07 13.93 -8.29
CA ILE A 346 -13.49 14.21 -8.09
C ILE A 346 -13.68 14.76 -6.67
N ASP A 347 -14.46 15.84 -6.55
CA ASP A 347 -14.89 16.38 -5.27
C ASP A 347 -16.15 15.63 -4.81
N ARG A 348 -15.97 14.40 -4.33
CA ARG A 348 -17.02 13.58 -3.70
C ARG A 348 -16.70 13.41 -2.22
N GLU A 349 -17.70 13.13 -1.40
CA GLU A 349 -17.46 12.64 -0.05
C GLU A 349 -17.09 11.14 -0.10
N GLY A 350 -16.09 10.76 0.72
CA GLY A 350 -15.78 9.36 0.93
C GLY A 350 -16.88 8.63 1.68
N PHE A 351 -16.86 7.30 1.65
CA PHE A 351 -17.73 6.47 2.47
C PHE A 351 -17.45 6.71 3.94
N ALA A 352 -18.51 6.96 4.70
CA ALA A 352 -18.44 7.00 6.15
C ALA A 352 -17.87 5.68 6.68
N SER A 353 -16.97 5.78 7.64
CA SER A 353 -16.37 4.64 8.32
C SER A 353 -16.11 5.01 9.77
N GLU A 354 -15.93 3.99 10.59
CA GLU A 354 -15.62 4.10 12.00
C GLU A 354 -14.25 3.47 12.28
N PHE A 355 -13.62 3.98 13.33
CA PHE A 355 -12.41 3.39 13.87
C PHE A 355 -12.74 1.98 14.37
N ASN A 356 -11.97 0.97 13.96
CA ASN A 356 -12.24 -0.38 14.43
C ASN A 356 -11.44 -0.63 15.72
N GLU A 357 -12.13 -0.64 16.86
CA GLU A 357 -11.49 -0.87 18.16
C GLU A 357 -10.78 -2.22 18.22
N GLU A 358 -11.23 -3.25 17.51
CA GLU A 358 -10.60 -4.58 17.54
C GLU A 358 -9.20 -4.58 16.92
N TYR A 359 -8.94 -3.65 16.00
CA TYR A 359 -7.63 -3.44 15.38
C TYR A 359 -6.82 -2.39 16.13
N ALA A 360 -7.26 -1.99 17.33
CA ALA A 360 -6.43 -1.25 18.24
C ALA A 360 -5.40 -2.20 18.85
N LEU A 361 -4.12 -1.82 18.84
CA LEU A 361 -3.03 -2.65 19.36
C LEU A 361 -3.29 -3.13 20.80
N GLY A 362 -3.87 -2.28 21.65
CA GLY A 362 -4.24 -2.64 23.02
C GLY A 362 -5.25 -3.80 23.08
N ASN A 363 -6.21 -3.85 22.17
CA ASN A 363 -7.22 -4.91 22.12
C ASN A 363 -6.65 -6.21 21.53
N ILE A 364 -5.74 -6.12 20.55
CA ILE A 364 -5.01 -7.29 20.03
C ILE A 364 -4.18 -7.94 21.14
N ILE A 365 -3.43 -7.13 21.90
CA ILE A 365 -2.63 -7.60 23.05
C ILE A 365 -3.54 -8.24 24.10
N ASN A 366 -4.63 -7.58 24.50
CA ASN A 366 -5.54 -8.11 25.51
C ASN A 366 -6.18 -9.43 25.06
N THR A 367 -6.70 -9.51 23.83
CA THR A 367 -7.33 -10.72 23.28
C THR A 367 -6.34 -11.88 23.26
N THR A 368 -5.08 -11.63 22.88
CA THR A 368 -4.09 -12.71 22.79
C THR A 368 -3.64 -13.19 24.17
N LEU A 369 -3.49 -12.27 25.13
CA LEU A 369 -3.20 -12.62 26.53
C LEU A 369 -4.33 -13.45 27.16
N GLU A 370 -5.59 -13.17 26.83
CA GLU A 370 -6.74 -13.94 27.33
C GLU A 370 -6.76 -15.38 26.78
N ASN A 371 -6.25 -15.61 25.57
CA ASN A 371 -6.23 -16.92 24.92
C ASN A 371 -5.06 -17.82 25.35
N ASN A 372 -4.12 -17.33 26.18
CA ASN A 372 -2.88 -18.03 26.59
C ASN A 372 -2.03 -18.57 25.43
N ASP A 373 -2.09 -17.92 24.26
CA ASP A 373 -1.28 -18.28 23.10
C ASP A 373 -0.01 -17.40 23.07
N ASP A 374 0.85 -17.62 24.06
CA ASP A 374 2.06 -16.81 24.28
C ASP A 374 3.05 -16.93 23.11
N ASP A 375 3.12 -18.11 22.46
CA ASP A 375 3.99 -18.37 21.31
C ASP A 375 3.51 -17.63 20.05
N PHE A 376 2.19 -17.62 19.78
CA PHE A 376 1.60 -16.88 18.66
C PHE A 376 1.78 -15.37 18.81
N LEU A 377 1.65 -14.83 20.03
CA LEU A 377 1.85 -13.39 20.27
C LEU A 377 3.30 -12.96 20.04
N GLU A 378 4.27 -13.80 20.40
CA GLU A 378 5.70 -13.51 20.26
C GLU A 378 6.10 -13.48 18.78
N GLU A 379 5.72 -14.49 18.00
CA GLU A 379 5.99 -14.57 16.55
C GLU A 379 5.35 -13.39 15.80
N GLU A 380 4.07 -13.10 16.08
CA GLU A 380 3.37 -12.05 15.37
C GLU A 380 3.89 -10.65 15.73
N ILE A 381 4.13 -10.35 17.01
CA ILE A 381 4.71 -9.06 17.41
C ILE A 381 6.11 -8.87 16.86
N GLU A 382 6.92 -9.92 16.79
CA GLU A 382 8.23 -9.86 16.17
C GLU A 382 8.12 -9.51 14.68
N GLU A 383 7.22 -10.15 13.93
CA GLU A 383 6.96 -9.80 12.54
C GLU A 383 6.41 -8.37 12.37
N ILE A 384 5.54 -7.93 13.28
CA ILE A 384 5.03 -6.55 13.34
C ILE A 384 6.22 -5.58 13.48
N ALA A 385 7.08 -5.83 14.46
CA ALA A 385 8.20 -4.98 14.80
C ALA A 385 9.27 -4.93 13.70
N ASN A 386 9.58 -6.08 13.09
CA ASN A 386 10.55 -6.17 12.01
C ASN A 386 10.07 -5.42 10.76
N ALA A 387 8.83 -5.67 10.34
CA ALA A 387 8.23 -4.93 9.23
C ALA A 387 8.22 -3.41 9.47
N PHE A 388 8.04 -3.01 10.73
CA PHE A 388 8.07 -1.62 11.13
C PHE A 388 9.49 -1.01 11.07
N VAL A 389 10.50 -1.72 11.57
CA VAL A 389 11.91 -1.28 11.53
C VAL A 389 12.39 -1.11 10.10
N ASP A 390 12.03 -2.04 9.23
CA ASP A 390 12.38 -1.99 7.81
C ASP A 390 11.74 -0.75 7.17
N PHE A 391 10.41 -0.59 7.30
CA PHE A 391 9.68 0.56 6.78
C PHE A 391 10.30 1.91 7.23
N PHE A 392 10.66 2.03 8.50
CA PHE A 392 11.25 3.26 9.04
C PHE A 392 12.66 3.51 8.53
N SER A 393 13.50 2.49 8.52
CA SER A 393 14.88 2.60 8.05
C SER A 393 14.91 3.02 6.58
N TYR A 394 14.04 2.44 5.77
CA TYR A 394 13.88 2.78 4.36
C TYR A 394 13.34 4.20 4.14
N THR A 395 12.28 4.60 4.85
CA THR A 395 11.73 5.96 4.75
C THR A 395 12.78 7.01 5.12
N LEU A 396 13.58 6.73 6.16
CA LEU A 396 14.62 7.64 6.62
C LEU A 396 15.78 7.74 5.62
N ASN A 397 16.23 6.62 5.03
CA ASN A 397 17.27 6.61 3.99
C ASN A 397 16.87 7.45 2.78
N TYR A 398 15.65 7.25 2.26
CA TYR A 398 15.16 8.00 1.11
C TYR A 398 15.01 9.49 1.41
N MET A 399 14.48 9.83 2.59
CA MET A 399 14.44 11.22 3.05
C MET A 399 15.83 11.84 3.14
N VAL A 400 16.86 11.09 3.53
CA VAL A 400 18.23 11.60 3.61
C VAL A 400 18.83 11.82 2.21
N GLU A 401 18.48 11.02 1.22
CA GLU A 401 18.99 11.17 -0.15
C GLU A 401 18.38 12.37 -0.90
N GLU A 402 17.11 12.70 -0.63
CA GLU A 402 16.35 13.69 -1.42
C GLU A 402 16.14 15.03 -0.69
N MET A 403 16.55 15.16 0.58
CA MET A 403 16.34 16.38 1.36
C MET A 403 17.57 17.29 1.37
N GLU A 404 17.31 18.60 1.35
CA GLU A 404 18.34 19.61 1.62
C GLU A 404 18.95 19.37 3.00
N TRP A 405 20.26 19.59 3.14
CA TRP A 405 21.02 19.28 4.36
C TRP A 405 20.45 19.96 5.62
N SER A 406 19.89 21.17 5.47
CA SER A 406 19.21 21.87 6.57
C SER A 406 18.04 21.07 7.13
N ASP A 407 17.27 20.42 6.27
CA ASP A 407 16.13 19.61 6.70
C ASP A 407 16.58 18.27 7.28
N ILE A 408 17.65 17.66 6.74
CA ILE A 408 18.26 16.44 7.29
C ILE A 408 18.72 16.68 8.74
N LYS A 409 19.37 17.81 9.00
CA LYS A 409 19.87 18.18 10.33
C LYS A 409 18.75 18.34 11.35
N ASP A 410 17.66 19.00 10.96
CA ASP A 410 16.47 19.17 11.80
C ASP A 410 15.76 17.83 12.03
N ASN A 411 15.76 16.95 11.02
CA ASN A 411 15.16 15.63 11.12
C ASN A 411 15.91 14.71 12.07
N LEU A 412 17.23 14.62 11.92
CA LEU A 412 18.07 13.88 12.83
C LEU A 412 17.96 14.44 14.25
N SER A 413 17.90 15.77 14.42
CA SER A 413 17.72 16.38 15.74
C SER A 413 16.38 16.02 16.39
N PHE A 414 15.28 15.96 15.63
CA PHE A 414 13.98 15.49 16.14
C PHE A 414 14.02 13.99 16.46
N PHE A 415 14.57 13.18 15.56
CA PHE A 415 14.76 11.75 15.76
C PHE A 415 15.55 11.48 17.03
N PHE A 416 16.66 12.18 17.26
CA PHE A 416 17.45 12.09 18.49
C PHE A 416 16.67 12.53 19.74
N ARG A 417 15.73 13.46 19.63
CA ARG A 417 14.87 13.86 20.77
C ARG A 417 13.78 12.82 21.08
N VAL A 418 13.24 12.16 20.05
CA VAL A 418 12.18 11.14 20.21
C VAL A 418 12.78 9.78 20.60
N PHE A 419 13.87 9.37 19.95
CA PHE A 419 14.46 8.04 20.05
C PHE A 419 15.82 8.01 20.77
N GLY A 420 16.39 9.14 21.18
CA GLY A 420 17.71 9.19 21.87
C GLY A 420 17.77 8.54 23.26
N ARG A 421 16.72 7.81 23.66
CA ARG A 421 16.68 6.94 24.85
C ARG A 421 16.63 5.45 24.50
N VAL A 422 16.62 5.09 23.21
CA VAL A 422 16.66 3.71 22.70
C VAL A 422 18.10 3.17 22.82
N PRO A 423 18.32 1.88 23.13
CA PRO A 423 19.66 1.31 23.27
C PRO A 423 20.58 1.48 22.04
N PHE A 424 21.86 1.69 22.32
CA PHE A 424 22.95 2.06 21.38
C PHE A 424 23.11 1.16 20.14
N GLU A 425 22.77 -0.14 20.20
CA GLU A 425 23.03 -1.07 19.09
C GLU A 425 21.91 -1.09 18.03
N THR A 426 20.64 -0.83 18.40
CA THR A 426 19.54 -0.59 17.42
C THR A 426 19.87 0.61 16.52
N PHE A 427 20.45 1.64 17.14
CA PHE A 427 20.89 2.85 16.47
C PHE A 427 22.13 2.62 15.56
N LYS A 428 23.03 1.70 15.92
CA LYS A 428 24.23 1.38 15.13
C LYS A 428 23.92 0.52 13.90
N ALA A 429 22.98 -0.43 14.01
CA ALA A 429 22.47 -1.20 12.87
C ALA A 429 21.80 -0.28 11.83
N GLN A 430 20.97 0.68 12.28
CA GLN A 430 20.33 1.68 11.41
C GLN A 430 21.34 2.66 10.80
N LEU A 431 22.31 3.15 11.58
CA LEU A 431 23.39 4.01 11.06
C LEU A 431 24.27 3.32 10.02
N LYS A 432 24.50 1.99 10.11
CA LYS A 432 25.32 1.27 9.13
C LYS A 432 24.69 1.28 7.72
N TYR A 433 23.37 1.36 7.63
CA TYR A 433 22.62 1.49 6.37
C TYR A 433 22.42 2.95 5.93
N ILE A 434 22.33 3.89 6.87
CA ILE A 434 22.23 5.34 6.58
C ILE A 434 23.61 5.95 6.24
N VAL A 435 24.70 5.32 6.71
CA VAL A 435 26.06 5.90 6.76
C VAL A 435 27.06 4.85 6.28
N ASP A 436 27.10 4.60 4.98
CA ASP A 436 28.31 4.03 4.37
C ASP A 436 29.45 5.07 4.50
N PRO A 437 30.57 4.76 5.19
CA PRO A 437 31.69 5.68 5.36
C PRO A 437 32.35 6.15 4.06
N LEU A 438 32.06 5.49 2.92
CA LEU A 438 32.66 5.80 1.62
C LEU A 438 32.09 7.05 0.94
N TYR A 439 30.93 7.57 1.37
CA TYR A 439 30.22 8.64 0.65
C TYR A 439 29.95 9.93 1.44
N MET A 440 30.42 10.05 2.68
CA MET A 440 30.17 11.26 3.51
C MET A 440 31.33 12.26 3.55
N ASP A 441 30.96 13.54 3.40
CA ASP A 441 31.78 14.70 3.74
C ASP A 441 32.21 14.68 5.23
N SER A 442 33.42 15.16 5.52
CA SER A 442 34.01 15.13 6.86
C SER A 442 33.24 15.94 7.90
N ASP A 443 32.55 17.01 7.49
CA ASP A 443 31.80 17.87 8.41
C ASP A 443 30.51 17.19 8.88
N ILE A 444 29.89 16.39 8.01
CA ILE A 444 28.71 15.56 8.32
C ILE A 444 29.08 14.51 9.36
N ARG A 445 30.20 13.82 9.14
CA ARG A 445 30.74 12.80 10.06
C ARG A 445 31.00 13.40 11.45
N ASN A 446 31.64 14.57 11.51
CA ASN A 446 31.98 15.24 12.75
C ASN A 446 30.72 15.72 13.52
N TRP A 447 29.70 16.21 12.80
CA TRP A 447 28.45 16.66 13.42
C TRP A 447 27.63 15.49 14.01
N VAL A 448 27.51 14.38 13.27
CA VAL A 448 26.83 13.16 13.76
C VAL A 448 27.53 12.63 15.02
N GLN A 449 28.86 12.51 14.99
CA GLN A 449 29.65 12.07 16.14
C GLN A 449 29.53 13.01 17.36
N GLY A 450 29.48 14.32 17.14
CA GLY A 450 29.31 15.32 18.21
C GLY A 450 27.93 15.26 18.87
N THR A 451 26.87 15.20 18.06
CA THR A 451 25.48 15.12 18.53
C THR A 451 25.21 13.80 19.28
N PHE A 452 25.80 12.71 18.78
CA PHE A 452 25.77 11.39 19.40
C PHE A 452 26.46 11.34 20.76
N LYS A 453 27.68 11.89 20.87
CA LYS A 453 28.44 11.95 22.13
C LYS A 453 27.71 12.75 23.20
N SER A 454 26.95 13.78 22.80
CA SER A 454 26.09 14.56 23.69
C SER A 454 24.88 13.77 24.19
N SER A 455 24.22 13.02 23.29
CA SER A 455 23.03 12.22 23.60
C SER A 455 23.34 11.04 24.54
N ILE A 456 24.46 10.33 24.33
CA ILE A 456 24.92 9.26 25.23
C ILE A 456 25.26 9.82 26.61
N LYS A 457 25.95 10.97 26.69
CA LYS A 457 26.24 11.61 27.98
C LYS A 457 24.96 11.99 28.72
N SER A 458 23.95 12.50 28.00
CA SER A 458 22.66 12.85 28.59
C SER A 458 21.90 11.62 29.09
N PHE A 459 21.86 10.54 28.30
CA PHE A 459 21.25 9.26 28.69
C PHE A 459 21.90 8.66 29.94
N LEU A 460 23.24 8.55 29.95
CA LEU A 460 24.00 8.03 31.09
C LEU A 460 23.84 8.92 32.34
N PHE A 461 23.75 10.24 32.17
CA PHE A 461 23.53 11.17 33.27
C PHE A 461 22.12 11.06 33.86
N THR A 462 21.08 10.96 33.03
CA THR A 462 19.69 10.76 33.48
C THR A 462 19.49 9.40 34.14
N TYR A 463 20.14 8.35 33.64
CA TYR A 463 20.06 7.00 34.20
C TYR A 463 20.86 6.85 35.50
N ALA A 464 22.01 7.52 35.63
CA ALA A 464 22.80 7.52 36.85
C ALA A 464 22.10 8.26 38.01
N THR A 465 21.27 9.26 37.68
CA THR A 465 20.56 10.13 38.64
C THR A 465 19.12 9.70 38.92
N THR A 466 18.61 8.63 38.30
CA THR A 466 17.28 8.10 38.64
C THR A 466 17.31 7.48 40.04
N GLU A 467 16.59 8.08 40.99
CA GLU A 467 16.46 7.56 42.36
C GLU A 467 15.80 6.18 42.35
N GLY A 468 16.44 5.19 43.00
CA GLY A 468 15.90 3.84 43.18
C GLY A 468 16.66 2.69 42.51
N ALA A 469 17.60 2.97 41.61
CA ALA A 469 18.41 1.89 41.01
C ALA A 469 19.49 1.38 42.00
N ASN A 470 19.28 0.17 42.56
CA ASN A 470 20.23 -0.50 43.44
C ASN A 470 21.60 -0.67 42.76
N PHE A 471 22.68 -0.42 43.50
CA PHE A 471 24.07 -0.58 43.09
C PHE A 471 24.35 -1.93 42.41
N ASP A 472 23.71 -3.01 42.88
CA ASP A 472 23.87 -4.35 42.33
C ASP A 472 23.25 -4.48 40.92
N PHE A 473 22.12 -3.80 40.68
CA PHE A 473 21.51 -3.70 39.34
C PHE A 473 22.38 -2.85 38.39
N LYS A 474 22.97 -1.76 38.90
CA LYS A 474 23.93 -0.93 38.13
C LYS A 474 25.18 -1.72 37.74
N GLN A 475 25.72 -2.57 38.63
CA GLN A 475 26.85 -3.44 38.31
C GLN A 475 26.47 -4.59 37.37
N ARG A 476 25.30 -5.21 37.52
CA ARG A 476 24.82 -6.27 36.62
C ARG A 476 24.55 -5.73 35.22
N MET A 477 23.97 -4.54 35.09
CA MET A 477 23.79 -3.88 33.80
C MET A 477 25.12 -3.50 33.15
N ASN A 478 26.10 -3.02 33.92
CA ASN A 478 27.42 -2.69 33.38
C ASN A 478 28.21 -3.96 32.99
N LYS A 479 28.05 -5.06 33.73
CA LYS A 479 28.65 -6.37 33.44
C LYS A 479 27.95 -7.06 32.26
N ALA A 480 26.63 -6.94 32.14
CA ALA A 480 25.85 -7.36 30.98
C ALA A 480 26.25 -6.55 29.75
N PHE A 481 26.37 -5.22 29.85
CA PHE A 481 26.85 -4.36 28.76
C PHE A 481 28.24 -4.78 28.28
N ASN A 482 29.18 -5.05 29.19
CA ASN A 482 30.51 -5.50 28.81
C ASN A 482 30.53 -6.94 28.25
N HIS A 483 29.71 -7.84 28.79
CA HIS A 483 29.60 -9.22 28.28
C HIS A 483 28.94 -9.26 26.88
N ILE A 484 27.94 -8.41 26.67
CA ILE A 484 27.25 -8.18 25.40
C ILE A 484 28.21 -7.51 24.40
N PHE A 485 28.99 -6.51 24.82
CA PHE A 485 30.03 -5.84 24.01
C PHE A 485 31.08 -6.82 23.45
N TYR A 486 31.45 -7.87 24.22
CA TYR A 486 32.41 -8.88 23.79
C TYR A 486 31.80 -10.04 22.96
N LYS A 487 30.50 -10.35 23.14
CA LYS A 487 29.80 -11.33 22.29
C LYS A 487 29.36 -10.75 20.93
N ILE A 488 29.02 -9.46 20.87
CA ILE A 488 28.52 -8.75 19.67
C ILE A 488 29.56 -8.60 18.55
N ILE A 489 30.84 -8.86 18.82
CA ILE A 489 31.85 -8.95 17.75
C ILE A 489 31.66 -10.25 16.91
N GLY A 490 30.82 -11.19 17.37
CA GLY A 490 30.35 -12.36 16.63
C GLY A 490 28.83 -12.34 16.44
N LEU A 491 28.40 -12.37 15.18
CA LEU A 491 27.06 -12.09 14.67
C LEU A 491 26.00 -13.11 15.09
N ASP A 492 24.88 -12.63 15.65
CA ASP A 492 23.55 -13.25 15.62
C ASP A 492 22.48 -12.17 15.89
N TYR A 493 21.68 -11.83 14.86
CA TYR A 493 20.75 -10.69 14.82
C TYR A 493 19.33 -11.06 15.26
N GLU A 494 18.89 -12.28 14.98
CA GLU A 494 17.53 -12.76 15.25
C GLU A 494 17.31 -13.02 16.74
N GLY A 495 18.31 -13.58 17.44
CA GLY A 495 18.22 -13.81 18.88
C GLY A 495 18.11 -12.52 19.74
N TRP A 496 18.37 -11.35 19.17
CA TRP A 496 18.36 -10.07 19.91
C TRP A 496 16.99 -9.38 19.91
N LEU A 497 16.21 -9.47 18.84
CA LEU A 497 14.86 -8.89 18.75
C LEU A 497 13.89 -9.60 19.70
N VAL A 498 14.00 -10.93 19.77
CA VAL A 498 13.32 -11.80 20.75
C VAL A 498 13.62 -11.36 22.19
N GLU A 499 14.89 -11.09 22.53
CA GLU A 499 15.26 -10.67 23.88
C GLU A 499 14.82 -9.22 24.20
N LEU A 500 14.79 -8.32 23.21
CA LEU A 500 14.21 -6.98 23.36
C LEU A 500 12.70 -7.06 23.60
N TYR A 501 11.99 -7.92 22.87
CA TYR A 501 10.57 -8.16 23.06
C TYR A 501 10.29 -8.79 24.43
N ARG A 502 11.00 -9.85 24.82
CA ARG A 502 10.90 -10.43 26.17
C ARG A 502 11.13 -9.38 27.25
N ALA A 503 12.09 -8.48 27.06
CA ALA A 503 12.28 -7.35 27.96
C ALA A 503 11.09 -6.37 27.95
N MET A 504 10.46 -6.09 26.81
CA MET A 504 9.25 -5.25 26.69
C MET A 504 8.03 -5.89 27.33
N THR A 505 7.75 -7.16 27.04
CA THR A 505 6.62 -7.93 27.57
C THR A 505 6.77 -8.19 29.06
N HIS A 506 7.98 -8.49 29.52
CA HIS A 506 8.31 -8.61 30.94
C HIS A 506 8.19 -7.26 31.65
N SER A 507 8.65 -6.16 31.04
CA SER A 507 8.49 -4.80 31.56
C SER A 507 7.03 -4.34 31.64
N TYR A 508 6.21 -4.71 30.65
CA TYR A 508 4.78 -4.49 30.62
C TYR A 508 4.07 -5.30 31.72
N ARG A 509 4.39 -6.60 31.83
CA ARG A 509 3.88 -7.50 32.88
C ARG A 509 4.28 -7.04 34.29
N LEU A 510 5.47 -6.46 34.46
CA LEU A 510 5.95 -5.99 35.76
C LEU A 510 5.47 -4.59 36.16
N GLN A 511 4.84 -3.81 35.26
CA GLN A 511 4.53 -2.38 35.46
C GLN A 511 5.74 -1.51 35.91
N THR A 512 6.96 -2.03 35.83
CA THR A 512 8.18 -1.41 36.39
C THR A 512 8.88 -0.48 35.42
N PHE A 513 8.46 -0.44 34.16
CA PHE A 513 9.06 0.38 33.12
C PHE A 513 8.10 1.47 32.65
N HIS A 514 8.56 2.71 32.59
CA HIS A 514 7.73 3.85 32.18
C HIS A 514 7.32 3.71 30.70
N LEU A 515 6.10 3.21 30.48
CA LEU A 515 5.43 3.09 29.16
C LEU A 515 5.50 4.38 28.33
N THR A 516 5.72 5.53 28.96
CA THR A 516 5.86 6.84 28.32
C THR A 516 6.95 6.90 27.25
N GLN A 517 8.01 6.09 27.34
CA GLN A 517 9.10 6.10 26.34
C GLN A 517 8.75 5.33 25.06
N TRP A 518 7.85 4.35 25.13
CA TRP A 518 7.45 3.51 24.00
C TRP A 518 6.17 3.99 23.32
N ARG A 519 5.48 4.99 23.90
CA ARG A 519 4.26 5.57 23.33
C ARG A 519 4.36 5.89 21.84
N PRO A 520 5.43 6.53 21.32
CA PRO A 520 5.50 6.84 19.88
C PRO A 520 5.49 5.60 18.99
N VAL A 521 6.15 4.52 19.42
CA VAL A 521 6.20 3.26 18.67
C VAL A 521 4.84 2.57 18.71
N LEU A 522 4.23 2.44 19.89
CA LEU A 522 2.91 1.82 20.04
C LEU A 522 1.80 2.58 19.28
N SER A 523 1.82 3.92 19.36
CA SER A 523 0.92 4.80 18.60
C SER A 523 1.01 4.52 17.11
N LEU A 524 2.23 4.36 16.62
CA LEU A 524 2.48 4.19 15.21
C LEU A 524 2.16 2.78 14.72
N LEU A 525 2.42 1.76 15.52
CA LEU A 525 1.91 0.41 15.27
C LEU A 525 0.38 0.39 15.20
N ASN A 526 -0.27 1.09 16.13
CA ASN A 526 -1.72 1.25 16.13
C ASN A 526 -2.22 1.98 14.87
N PHE A 527 -1.53 3.04 14.44
CA PHE A 527 -1.81 3.71 13.17
C PHE A 527 -1.64 2.76 11.98
N SER A 528 -0.57 1.97 11.93
CA SER A 528 -0.32 1.00 10.85
C SER A 528 -1.40 -0.08 10.78
N LEU A 529 -1.84 -0.61 11.92
CA LEU A 529 -2.95 -1.57 11.99
C LEU A 529 -4.24 -0.99 11.43
N GLN A 530 -4.58 0.24 11.84
CA GLN A 530 -5.75 0.95 11.34
C GLN A 530 -5.61 1.31 9.87
N PHE A 531 -4.44 1.77 9.43
CA PHE A 531 -4.13 2.03 8.03
C PHE A 531 -4.46 0.79 7.20
N VAL A 532 -3.95 -0.38 7.58
CA VAL A 532 -4.15 -1.63 6.84
C VAL A 532 -5.62 -1.97 6.77
N TYR A 533 -6.30 -1.98 7.93
CA TYR A 533 -7.72 -2.29 7.99
C TYR A 533 -8.56 -1.33 7.13
N GLN A 534 -8.40 -0.01 7.33
CA GLN A 534 -9.18 1.01 6.65
C GLN A 534 -8.90 1.05 5.14
N HIS A 535 -7.66 0.75 4.73
CA HIS A 535 -7.24 0.75 3.33
C HIS A 535 -7.55 -0.56 2.60
N THR A 536 -7.83 -1.66 3.30
CA THR A 536 -8.06 -2.98 2.69
C THR A 536 -9.41 -3.59 3.10
N ILE A 537 -9.44 -4.24 4.27
CA ILE A 537 -10.59 -5.00 4.80
C ILE A 537 -11.85 -4.15 4.85
N LYS A 538 -11.74 -2.87 5.24
CA LYS A 538 -12.92 -2.01 5.34
C LYS A 538 -13.63 -1.81 4.00
N TYR A 539 -12.90 -1.82 2.88
CA TYR A 539 -13.55 -1.77 1.58
C TYR A 539 -14.30 -3.06 1.25
N VAL A 540 -13.76 -4.23 1.61
CA VAL A 540 -14.48 -5.52 1.48
C VAL A 540 -15.79 -5.46 2.27
N GLU A 541 -15.77 -4.86 3.47
CA GLU A 541 -16.97 -4.64 4.29
C GLU A 541 -17.96 -3.66 3.68
N ILE A 542 -17.50 -2.47 3.29
CA ILE A 542 -18.33 -1.40 2.70
C ILE A 542 -19.06 -1.92 1.46
N TYR A 543 -18.35 -2.67 0.61
CA TYR A 543 -18.93 -3.23 -0.61
C TYR A 543 -19.65 -4.56 -0.39
N GLY A 544 -19.58 -5.18 0.80
CA GLY A 544 -20.26 -6.45 1.07
C GLY A 544 -19.79 -7.60 0.17
N VAL A 545 -18.49 -7.67 -0.13
CA VAL A 545 -17.90 -8.66 -1.05
C VAL A 545 -17.06 -9.71 -0.32
N GLN A 546 -17.42 -10.01 0.94
CA GLN A 546 -16.69 -10.95 1.79
C GLN A 546 -16.62 -12.34 1.15
N ASP A 547 -17.73 -12.89 0.66
CA ASP A 547 -17.77 -14.26 0.12
C ASP A 547 -16.81 -14.43 -1.08
N PHE A 548 -16.71 -13.43 -1.96
CA PHE A 548 -15.70 -13.41 -3.02
C PHE A 548 -14.28 -13.39 -2.46
N TRP A 549 -14.02 -12.51 -1.49
CA TRP A 549 -12.70 -12.34 -0.87
C TRP A 549 -12.20 -13.62 -0.18
N GLU A 550 -13.09 -14.32 0.52
CA GLU A 550 -12.77 -15.60 1.16
C GLU A 550 -12.35 -16.66 0.14
N LYS A 551 -13.12 -16.78 -0.93
CA LYS A 551 -12.84 -17.75 -1.99
C LYS A 551 -11.56 -17.39 -2.77
N TYR A 552 -11.31 -16.10 -2.96
CA TYR A 552 -10.06 -15.59 -3.52
C TYR A 552 -8.85 -15.99 -2.68
N ILE A 553 -8.90 -15.83 -1.34
CA ILE A 553 -7.82 -16.26 -0.45
C ILE A 553 -7.61 -17.77 -0.55
N GLU A 554 -8.69 -18.55 -0.45
CA GLU A 554 -8.63 -20.03 -0.52
C GLU A 554 -7.94 -20.52 -1.81
N ILE A 555 -8.34 -19.97 -2.97
CA ILE A 555 -7.75 -20.36 -4.26
C ILE A 555 -6.30 -19.86 -4.34
N SER A 556 -6.03 -18.62 -3.98
CA SER A 556 -4.68 -18.04 -4.09
C SER A 556 -3.66 -18.79 -3.23
N GLU A 557 -3.99 -19.08 -1.96
CA GLU A 557 -3.10 -19.85 -1.07
C GLU A 557 -2.80 -21.24 -1.63
N LYS A 558 -3.82 -21.94 -2.15
CA LYS A 558 -3.65 -23.27 -2.73
C LYS A 558 -2.73 -23.27 -3.94
N GLU A 559 -2.87 -22.28 -4.84
CA GLU A 559 -2.05 -22.20 -6.05
C GLU A 559 -0.62 -21.78 -5.73
N VAL A 560 -0.44 -20.83 -4.82
CA VAL A 560 0.87 -20.42 -4.33
C VAL A 560 1.60 -21.59 -3.69
N ASP A 561 0.98 -22.30 -2.75
CA ASP A 561 1.58 -23.45 -2.07
C ASP A 561 1.95 -24.56 -3.06
N GLY A 562 1.12 -24.76 -4.08
CA GLY A 562 1.38 -25.70 -5.17
C GLY A 562 2.62 -25.33 -5.97
N ALA A 563 2.75 -24.05 -6.34
CA ALA A 563 3.87 -23.55 -7.11
C ALA A 563 5.19 -23.58 -6.31
N SER A 564 5.19 -23.20 -5.04
CA SER A 564 6.36 -23.29 -4.15
C SER A 564 6.87 -24.73 -3.99
N ARG A 565 5.96 -25.71 -3.91
CA ARG A 565 6.33 -27.13 -3.85
C ARG A 565 6.93 -27.65 -5.15
N SER A 566 6.45 -27.17 -6.30
CA SER A 566 7.03 -27.57 -7.60
C SER A 566 8.39 -26.93 -7.88
N ALA A 567 8.65 -25.73 -7.36
CA ALA A 567 9.92 -25.05 -7.54
C ALA A 567 11.06 -25.70 -6.73
N THR A 568 10.71 -26.28 -5.57
CA THR A 568 11.65 -26.95 -4.65
C THR A 568 11.96 -28.41 -5.00
N SER A 569 11.23 -29.01 -5.96
CA SER A 569 11.37 -30.40 -6.41
C SER A 569 12.16 -30.52 -7.71
#